data_AF-A0A091I505-F1
#
_entry.id   AF-A0A091I505-F1
#
_cell.length_a   1.000
_cell.length_b   1.000
_cell.length_c   1.000
_cell.angle_alpha   90.00
_cell.angle_beta   90.00
_cell.angle_gamma   90.00
#
_symmetry.space_group_name_H-M   'P 1'
#
loop_
_entity.id
_entity.type
_entity.pdbx_description
1 polymer ?
#
loop_
_entity_poly.entity_id
_entity_poly.type
_entity_poly.pdbx_seq_one_letter_code
_entity_poly.pdbx_strand_id
1 'polypeptide(L)'
;SRPYAAAAKTAKKSFKKAKQGETKKKGTGRRPLLSKPVDDVYLTWLYKRPSYGLEQAVAMLKKFQELDFTHPRQHVYINVFLDMALEKKKKVDPFSGVVLLPHRYTEETNKVLVFTENEQEAEIARENGAAIVGGVELVKWILEDEIQADFYVAVPAIIPKLIPLRNKLKRKYPNTKRNSLGTDIPKMLQLFRDGLEYTVQDENVIKTRIARV
;
A
#
# COMPACT_ATOMS: atom_id res chain seq x y z
N SER A 1 -44.65 -27.82 -76.19
CA SER A 1 -43.34 -27.53 -76.81
C SER A 1 -42.22 -28.13 -75.94
N ARG A 2 -41.51 -29.14 -76.43
CA ARG A 2 -40.12 -29.43 -75.98
C ARG A 2 -39.18 -28.53 -76.80
N PRO A 3 -37.95 -28.14 -76.38
CA PRO A 3 -36.98 -28.99 -75.68
C PRO A 3 -35.99 -28.31 -74.68
N TYR A 4 -35.24 -29.17 -73.99
CA TYR A 4 -33.83 -29.10 -73.58
C TYR A 4 -33.07 -27.75 -73.56
N ALA A 5 -32.36 -27.52 -72.45
CA ALA A 5 -31.01 -26.95 -72.48
C ALA A 5 -30.13 -27.64 -71.41
N ALA A 6 -28.89 -27.91 -71.81
CA ALA A 6 -27.96 -28.87 -71.24
C ALA A 6 -27.18 -28.37 -70.01
N ALA A 7 -26.54 -29.34 -69.33
CA ALA A 7 -25.73 -29.20 -68.13
C ALA A 7 -24.40 -28.46 -68.34
N ALA A 8 -23.92 -27.82 -67.27
CA ALA A 8 -22.48 -27.62 -67.03
C ALA A 8 -22.17 -27.88 -65.55
N LYS A 9 -21.39 -28.94 -65.28
CA LYS A 9 -20.75 -29.21 -63.99
C LYS A 9 -19.50 -28.35 -63.88
N THR A 10 -19.34 -27.62 -62.78
CA THR A 10 -18.04 -27.08 -62.35
C THR A 10 -17.83 -27.29 -60.84
N ALA A 11 -16.83 -28.12 -60.58
CA ALA A 11 -15.89 -28.19 -59.45
C ALA A 11 -16.30 -27.74 -58.03
N LYS A 12 -16.13 -28.69 -57.09
CA LYS A 12 -16.06 -28.52 -55.64
C LYS A 12 -15.13 -27.36 -55.21
N LYS A 13 -15.58 -26.53 -54.26
CA LYS A 13 -14.74 -26.06 -53.15
C LYS A 13 -15.60 -25.79 -51.91
N SER A 14 -15.35 -26.60 -50.88
CA SER A 14 -15.92 -26.51 -49.54
C SER A 14 -15.35 -25.29 -48.81
N PHE A 15 -16.23 -24.42 -48.29
CA PHE A 15 -15.83 -23.42 -47.30
C PHE A 15 -16.62 -23.65 -46.00
N LYS A 16 -15.86 -24.09 -45.01
CA LYS A 16 -16.30 -24.39 -43.64
C LYS A 16 -16.77 -23.11 -42.95
N LYS A 17 -17.94 -23.19 -42.33
CA LYS A 17 -18.51 -22.21 -41.39
C LYS A 17 -17.54 -22.06 -40.20
N ALA A 18 -16.92 -20.89 -40.05
CA ALA A 18 -16.12 -20.55 -38.87
C ALA A 18 -17.08 -20.26 -37.70
N LYS A 19 -17.22 -21.22 -36.77
CA LYS A 19 -17.76 -20.97 -35.43
C LYS A 19 -16.69 -20.23 -34.63
N GLN A 20 -16.84 -18.93 -34.41
CA GLN A 20 -16.14 -18.25 -33.34
C GLN A 20 -16.66 -18.78 -32.01
N GLY A 21 -15.78 -19.46 -31.27
CA GLY A 21 -16.06 -19.95 -29.93
C GLY A 21 -16.00 -18.78 -28.95
N GLU A 22 -17.15 -18.26 -28.57
CA GLU A 22 -17.26 -17.49 -27.34
C GLU A 22 -17.06 -18.44 -26.16
N THR A 23 -15.93 -18.30 -25.47
CA THR A 23 -15.70 -18.89 -24.16
C THR A 23 -16.66 -18.25 -23.17
N LYS A 24 -17.83 -18.88 -22.97
CA LYS A 24 -18.76 -18.56 -21.88
C LYS A 24 -18.05 -18.70 -20.53
N LYS A 25 -17.51 -17.59 -20.01
CA LYS A 25 -17.24 -17.47 -18.58
C LYS A 25 -18.58 -17.62 -17.87
N LYS A 26 -18.75 -18.68 -17.08
CA LYS A 26 -19.91 -18.90 -16.21
C LYS A 26 -19.99 -17.71 -15.24
N GLY A 27 -20.83 -16.74 -15.57
CA GLY A 27 -21.08 -15.57 -14.74
C GLY A 27 -21.81 -16.00 -13.47
N THR A 28 -21.29 -15.60 -12.32
CA THR A 28 -22.05 -15.58 -11.08
C THR A 28 -23.32 -14.78 -11.31
N GLY A 29 -24.48 -15.27 -10.88
CA GLY A 29 -25.82 -14.77 -11.24
C GLY A 29 -26.21 -13.39 -10.70
N ARG A 30 -25.25 -12.47 -10.53
CA ARG A 30 -25.53 -11.08 -10.14
C ARG A 30 -25.85 -10.25 -11.39
N ARG A 31 -27.02 -9.60 -11.38
CA ARG A 31 -27.40 -8.64 -12.42
C ARG A 31 -26.33 -7.55 -12.53
N PRO A 32 -25.98 -7.07 -13.75
CA PRO A 32 -25.05 -5.96 -13.91
C PRO A 32 -25.53 -4.72 -13.16
N LEU A 33 -24.62 -4.00 -12.52
CA LEU A 33 -24.92 -2.73 -11.84
C LEU A 33 -25.31 -1.66 -12.87
N LEU A 34 -26.39 -0.93 -12.58
CA LEU A 34 -26.89 0.20 -13.37
C LEU A 34 -25.94 1.41 -13.26
N SER A 35 -25.96 2.30 -14.24
CA SER A 35 -25.04 3.44 -14.30
C SER A 35 -25.49 4.61 -13.43
N LYS A 36 -26.51 5.35 -13.85
CA LYS A 36 -27.09 6.48 -13.13
C LYS A 36 -28.53 6.17 -12.73
N PRO A 37 -28.94 6.53 -11.50
CA PRO A 37 -30.34 6.43 -11.08
C PRO A 37 -31.21 7.40 -11.88
N VAL A 38 -32.43 6.96 -12.19
CA VAL A 38 -33.45 7.78 -12.85
C VAL A 38 -34.27 8.54 -11.81
N ASP A 39 -34.56 7.88 -10.69
CA ASP A 39 -35.36 8.41 -9.60
C ASP A 39 -34.48 9.11 -8.55
N ASP A 40 -35.07 10.06 -7.83
CA ASP A 40 -34.42 10.78 -6.73
C ASP A 40 -34.09 9.85 -5.54
N VAL A 41 -34.90 8.81 -5.34
CA VAL A 41 -34.71 7.79 -4.30
C VAL A 41 -34.38 6.47 -4.95
N TYR A 42 -33.17 5.96 -4.70
CA TYR A 42 -32.69 4.73 -5.31
C TYR A 42 -31.83 3.92 -4.34
N LEU A 43 -31.80 2.60 -4.55
CA LEU A 43 -30.98 1.69 -3.76
C LEU A 43 -29.53 1.73 -4.24
N THR A 44 -28.64 2.30 -3.45
CA THR A 44 -27.23 2.54 -3.81
C THR A 44 -26.48 1.27 -4.23
N TRP A 45 -26.81 0.09 -3.70
CA TRP A 45 -26.16 -1.17 -4.07
C TRP A 45 -26.52 -1.68 -5.48
N LEU A 46 -27.57 -1.16 -6.12
CA LEU A 46 -27.98 -1.54 -7.48
C LEU A 46 -27.22 -0.76 -8.56
N TYR A 47 -26.52 0.29 -8.17
CA TYR A 47 -25.82 1.20 -9.05
C TYR A 47 -24.31 1.10 -8.86
N LYS A 48 -23.57 1.46 -9.91
CA LYS A 48 -22.11 1.60 -9.82
C LYS A 48 -21.79 2.77 -8.88
N ARG A 49 -20.87 2.55 -7.95
CA ARG A 49 -20.39 3.62 -7.08
C ARG A 49 -19.76 4.73 -7.93
N PRO A 50 -20.08 6.02 -7.66
CA PRO A 50 -19.46 7.12 -8.37
C PRO A 50 -17.96 7.18 -8.06
N SER A 51 -17.16 7.47 -9.07
CA SER A 51 -15.74 7.77 -8.94
C SER A 51 -15.52 9.27 -9.11
N TYR A 52 -14.84 9.89 -8.15
CA TYR A 52 -14.56 11.32 -8.16
C TYR A 52 -13.09 11.57 -8.47
N GLY A 53 -12.80 12.71 -9.11
CA GLY A 53 -11.44 13.22 -9.20
C GLY A 53 -10.90 13.63 -7.83
N LEU A 54 -9.57 13.68 -7.69
CA LEU A 54 -8.92 13.96 -6.39
C LEU A 54 -9.37 15.30 -5.80
N GLU A 55 -9.34 16.37 -6.59
CA GLU A 55 -9.71 17.72 -6.15
C GLU A 55 -11.17 17.79 -5.68
N GLN A 56 -12.07 17.19 -6.46
CA GLN A 56 -13.49 17.12 -6.13
C GLN A 56 -13.72 16.32 -4.84
N ALA A 57 -13.04 15.18 -4.69
CA ALA A 57 -13.15 14.35 -3.49
C ALA A 57 -12.68 15.11 -2.24
N VAL A 58 -11.56 15.84 -2.32
CA VAL A 58 -11.05 16.66 -1.22
C VAL A 58 -12.03 17.79 -0.87
N ALA A 59 -12.58 18.48 -1.87
CA ALA A 59 -13.58 19.53 -1.64
C ALA A 59 -14.86 18.98 -0.99
N MET A 60 -15.30 17.79 -1.39
CA MET A 60 -16.44 17.11 -0.76
C MET A 60 -16.15 16.74 0.70
N LEU A 61 -14.96 16.19 0.99
CA LEU A 61 -14.59 15.82 2.36
C LEU A 61 -14.58 17.04 3.31
N LYS A 62 -14.12 18.20 2.84
CA LYS A 62 -14.18 19.45 3.60
C LYS A 62 -15.61 19.88 3.89
N LYS A 63 -16.49 19.84 2.88
CA LYS A 63 -17.91 20.16 3.06
C LYS A 63 -18.62 19.19 4.00
N PHE A 64 -18.32 17.89 3.90
CA PHE A 64 -18.90 16.90 4.80
C PHE A 64 -18.51 17.14 6.25
N GLN A 65 -17.25 17.53 6.51
CA GLN A 65 -16.83 17.91 7.86
C GLN A 65 -17.65 19.08 8.42
N GLU A 66 -17.90 20.12 7.62
CA GLU A 66 -18.72 21.27 8.00
C GLU A 66 -20.19 20.87 8.27
N LEU A 67 -20.77 20.03 7.40
CA LEU A 67 -22.16 19.59 7.50
C LEU A 67 -22.40 18.59 8.64
N ASP A 68 -21.42 17.71 8.91
CA ASP A 68 -21.50 16.69 9.95
C ASP A 68 -21.07 17.23 11.33
N PHE A 69 -20.67 18.52 11.41
CA PHE A 69 -20.18 19.17 12.63
C PHE A 69 -19.07 18.38 13.34
N THR A 70 -18.20 17.71 12.57
CA THR A 70 -17.10 16.91 13.14
C THR A 70 -15.93 17.78 13.56
N HIS A 71 -14.97 17.17 14.28
CA HIS A 71 -13.81 17.91 14.80
C HIS A 71 -13.00 18.56 13.66
N PRO A 72 -12.61 19.84 13.78
CA PRO A 72 -11.92 20.58 12.71
C PRO A 72 -10.56 19.98 12.32
N ARG A 73 -9.89 19.23 13.20
CA ARG A 73 -8.60 18.56 12.92
C ARG A 73 -8.76 17.05 12.66
N GLN A 74 -9.82 16.65 11.97
CA GLN A 74 -10.07 15.24 11.67
C GLN A 74 -9.04 14.68 10.68
N HIS A 75 -8.61 13.44 10.90
CA HIS A 75 -7.71 12.74 9.99
C HIS A 75 -8.42 12.24 8.73
N VAL A 76 -7.77 12.43 7.59
CA VAL A 76 -8.16 11.85 6.31
C VAL A 76 -7.42 10.53 6.11
N TYR A 77 -8.17 9.50 5.74
CA TYR A 77 -7.65 8.16 5.46
C TYR A 77 -7.68 7.87 3.96
N ILE A 78 -6.63 7.20 3.46
CA ILE A 78 -6.68 6.51 2.17
C ILE A 78 -6.77 5.02 2.42
N ASN A 79 -7.69 4.38 1.70
CA ASN A 79 -7.80 2.93 1.63
C ASN A 79 -7.39 2.48 0.22
N VAL A 80 -6.27 1.78 0.11
CA VAL A 80 -5.80 1.18 -1.15
C VAL A 80 -6.05 -0.32 -1.09
N PHE A 81 -6.85 -0.82 -2.03
CA PHE A 81 -7.08 -2.26 -2.19
C PHE A 81 -6.08 -2.81 -3.20
N LEU A 82 -5.29 -3.78 -2.79
CA LEU A 82 -4.26 -4.40 -3.61
C LEU A 82 -4.72 -5.78 -4.10
N ASP A 83 -4.51 -6.05 -5.38
CA ASP A 83 -4.56 -7.42 -5.88
C ASP A 83 -3.19 -8.07 -5.72
N MET A 84 -3.05 -8.89 -4.69
CA MET A 84 -1.79 -9.58 -4.35
C MET A 84 -1.72 -11.01 -4.91
N ALA A 85 -2.67 -11.39 -5.78
CA ALA A 85 -2.67 -12.69 -6.44
C ALA A 85 -1.80 -12.68 -7.70
N LEU A 86 -0.79 -13.55 -7.76
CA LEU A 86 0.00 -13.76 -8.99
C LEU A 86 -0.54 -14.97 -9.77
N GLU A 87 -0.33 -14.95 -11.10
CA GLU A 87 -0.82 -15.98 -12.05
C GLU A 87 -0.41 -17.42 -11.70
N LYS A 88 0.69 -17.61 -10.95
CA LYS A 88 1.29 -18.92 -10.68
C LYS A 88 1.20 -19.36 -9.21
N LYS A 89 0.01 -19.38 -8.58
CA LYS A 89 -0.22 -19.81 -7.17
C LYS A 89 0.68 -19.17 -6.08
N LYS A 90 1.60 -18.29 -6.45
CA LYS A 90 2.45 -17.52 -5.55
C LYS A 90 1.61 -16.34 -5.07
N LYS A 91 1.49 -16.20 -3.76
CA LYS A 91 0.92 -15.00 -3.16
C LYS A 91 2.08 -14.06 -2.84
N VAL A 92 1.88 -12.76 -3.03
CA VAL A 92 2.82 -11.77 -2.52
C VAL A 92 2.66 -11.75 -1.00
N ASP A 93 3.77 -11.80 -0.26
CA ASP A 93 3.73 -11.67 1.19
C ASP A 93 3.33 -10.24 1.58
N PRO A 94 2.54 -10.05 2.66
CA PRO A 94 2.25 -8.72 3.19
C PRO A 94 3.55 -7.97 3.49
N PHE A 95 3.64 -6.74 2.98
CA PHE A 95 4.83 -5.91 3.14
C PHE A 95 4.50 -4.60 3.88
N SER A 96 5.55 -3.97 4.37
CA SER A 96 5.51 -2.66 5.01
C SER A 96 6.55 -1.76 4.38
N GLY A 97 6.17 -0.52 4.09
CA GLY A 97 7.04 0.49 3.51
C GLY A 97 6.97 1.80 4.28
N VAL A 98 7.90 2.70 3.98
CA VAL A 98 7.90 4.07 4.51
C VAL A 98 7.94 5.03 3.33
N VAL A 99 7.07 6.05 3.36
CA VAL A 99 6.99 7.10 2.34
C VAL A 99 7.09 8.45 3.00
N LEU A 100 7.89 9.33 2.42
CA LEU A 100 7.93 10.74 2.81
C LEU A 100 6.77 11.47 2.13
N LEU A 101 5.94 12.14 2.93
CA LEU A 101 4.89 13.00 2.41
C LEU A 101 5.45 14.39 2.07
N PRO A 102 5.00 15.05 0.99
CA PRO A 102 5.43 16.41 0.66
C PRO A 102 5.08 17.43 1.74
N HIS A 103 3.97 17.21 2.45
CA HIS A 103 3.49 18.08 3.51
C HIS A 103 3.24 17.25 4.76
N ARG A 104 3.73 17.76 5.89
CA ARG A 104 3.50 17.15 7.21
C ARG A 104 2.11 17.52 7.70
N TYR A 105 1.40 16.55 8.25
CA TYR A 105 0.09 16.77 8.86
C TYR A 105 0.08 16.45 10.37
N THR A 106 1.17 15.89 10.89
CA THR A 106 1.36 15.56 12.30
C THR A 106 2.49 16.43 12.86
N GLU A 107 2.26 16.99 14.05
CA GLU A 107 3.25 17.78 14.80
C GLU A 107 4.29 16.89 15.49
N GLU A 108 3.91 15.65 15.80
CA GLU A 108 4.78 14.64 16.38
C GLU A 108 5.81 14.14 15.36
N THR A 109 7.07 14.16 15.75
CA THR A 109 8.17 13.50 15.03
C THR A 109 8.31 12.06 15.52
N ASN A 110 8.56 11.14 14.59
CA ASN A 110 8.78 9.75 14.96
C ASN A 110 10.05 9.61 15.82
N LYS A 111 9.98 8.79 16.86
CA LYS A 111 11.13 8.47 17.70
C LYS A 111 11.99 7.43 17.00
N VAL A 112 13.14 7.84 16.49
CA VAL A 112 14.09 6.96 15.79
C VAL A 112 15.24 6.59 16.73
N LEU A 113 15.47 5.29 16.89
CA LEU A 113 16.60 4.73 17.63
C LEU A 113 17.65 4.21 16.64
N VAL A 114 18.91 4.61 16.85
CA VAL A 114 20.03 4.24 15.98
C VAL A 114 20.99 3.32 16.71
N PHE A 115 21.31 2.20 16.09
CA PHE A 115 22.30 1.24 16.54
C PHE A 115 23.64 1.45 15.82
N THR A 116 24.66 1.84 16.57
CA THR A 116 26.04 2.07 16.09
C THR A 116 27.05 1.58 17.13
N GLU A 117 28.22 1.13 16.67
CA GLU A 117 29.38 0.83 17.54
C GLU A 117 30.44 1.93 17.49
N ASN A 118 30.51 2.64 16.37
CA ASN A 118 31.46 3.73 16.17
C ASN A 118 30.95 5.00 16.86
N GLU A 119 31.82 5.63 17.66
CA GLU A 119 31.49 6.89 18.35
C GLU A 119 31.23 8.04 17.37
N GLN A 120 31.98 8.12 16.28
CA GLN A 120 31.78 9.13 15.23
C GLN A 120 30.39 9.02 14.58
N GLU A 121 29.96 7.81 14.27
CA GLU A 121 28.61 7.56 13.73
C GLU A 121 27.53 7.88 14.77
N ALA A 122 27.82 7.65 16.05
CA ALA A 122 26.91 7.97 17.13
C ALA A 122 26.74 9.48 17.31
N GLU A 123 27.81 10.25 17.21
CA GLU A 123 27.77 11.72 17.23
C GLU A 123 26.95 12.27 16.06
N ILE A 124 27.23 11.80 14.84
CA ILE A 124 26.45 12.17 13.64
C ILE A 124 24.96 11.85 13.84
N ALA A 125 24.62 10.70 14.42
CA ALA A 125 23.23 10.33 14.68
C ALA A 125 22.55 11.29 15.66
N ARG A 126 23.24 11.68 16.75
CA ARG A 126 22.72 12.62 17.75
C ARG A 126 22.51 14.02 17.16
N GLU A 127 23.48 14.52 16.40
CA GLU A 127 23.39 15.82 15.73
C GLU A 127 22.22 15.90 14.75
N ASN A 128 21.91 14.80 14.07
CA ASN A 128 20.80 14.71 13.12
C ASN A 128 19.44 14.43 13.79
N GLY A 129 19.37 14.44 15.12
CA GLY A 129 18.12 14.35 15.88
C GLY A 129 17.60 12.93 16.11
N ALA A 130 18.48 11.94 16.18
CA ALA A 130 18.12 10.62 16.70
C ALA A 130 17.67 10.75 18.18
N ALA A 131 16.57 10.07 18.54
CA ALA A 131 16.04 10.15 19.89
C ALA A 131 16.94 9.40 20.88
N ILE A 132 17.43 8.23 20.48
CA ILE A 132 18.31 7.38 21.28
C ILE A 132 19.36 6.80 20.34
N VAL A 133 20.62 6.83 20.78
CA VAL A 133 21.76 6.28 20.03
C VAL A 133 22.57 5.41 20.97
N GLY A 134 22.88 4.20 20.54
CA GLY A 134 23.71 3.30 21.34
C GLY A 134 24.04 1.99 20.63
N GLY A 135 24.86 1.18 21.29
CA GLY A 135 25.33 -0.08 20.77
C GLY A 135 24.55 -1.28 21.33
N VAL A 136 25.31 -2.29 21.78
CA VAL A 136 24.78 -3.55 22.33
C VAL A 136 24.08 -3.35 23.68
N GLU A 137 24.40 -2.27 24.40
CA GLU A 137 23.82 -1.95 25.70
C GLU A 137 22.30 -1.81 25.63
N LEU A 138 21.80 -1.17 24.57
CA LEU A 138 20.37 -0.95 24.34
C LEU A 138 19.60 -2.25 24.09
N VAL A 139 20.27 -3.34 23.70
CA VAL A 139 19.61 -4.63 23.42
C VAL A 139 18.89 -5.15 24.66
N LYS A 140 19.51 -5.03 25.84
CA LYS A 140 18.92 -5.51 27.09
C LYS A 140 17.68 -4.71 27.46
N TRP A 141 17.77 -3.39 27.48
CA TRP A 141 16.66 -2.49 27.80
C TRP A 141 15.48 -2.63 26.82
N ILE A 142 15.76 -2.86 25.54
CA ILE A 142 14.71 -3.15 24.56
C ILE A 142 14.08 -4.51 24.82
N LEU A 143 14.86 -5.53 25.22
CA LEU A 143 14.33 -6.85 25.59
C LEU A 143 13.48 -6.82 26.87
N GLU A 144 13.75 -5.90 27.78
CA GLU A 144 13.00 -5.68 29.03
C GLU A 144 11.81 -4.69 28.87
N ASP A 145 11.60 -4.13 27.66
CA ASP A 145 10.56 -3.14 27.34
C ASP A 145 10.72 -1.78 28.07
N GLU A 146 11.90 -1.48 28.59
CA GLU A 146 12.18 -0.17 29.19
C GLU A 146 12.27 0.94 28.12
N ILE A 147 12.77 0.59 26.94
CA ILE A 147 12.94 1.53 25.82
C ILE A 147 12.08 1.07 24.64
N GLN A 148 11.25 1.98 24.14
CA GLN A 148 10.44 1.79 22.96
C GLN A 148 10.63 2.95 21.97
N ALA A 149 10.98 2.59 20.73
CA ALA A 149 11.06 3.52 19.61
C ALA A 149 10.07 3.13 18.49
N ASP A 150 9.75 4.10 17.64
CA ASP A 150 8.88 3.90 16.48
C ASP A 150 9.64 3.14 15.39
N PHE A 151 10.84 3.63 15.08
CA PHE A 151 11.75 3.07 14.07
C PHE A 151 13.11 2.73 14.67
N TYR A 152 13.68 1.64 14.17
CA TYR A 152 15.02 1.18 14.53
C TYR A 152 15.89 1.21 13.27
N VAL A 153 16.98 1.95 13.33
CA VAL A 153 17.98 2.06 12.26
C VAL A 153 19.28 1.46 12.76
N ALA A 154 20.00 0.75 11.90
CA ALA A 154 21.27 0.14 12.29
C ALA A 154 22.33 0.32 11.19
N VAL A 155 23.58 0.36 11.62
CA VAL A 155 24.74 0.23 10.72
C VAL A 155 25.06 -1.25 10.49
N PRO A 156 25.49 -1.69 9.30
CA PRO A 156 25.75 -3.10 9.01
C PRO A 156 26.67 -3.83 10.00
N ALA A 157 27.63 -3.14 10.60
CA ALA A 157 28.59 -3.72 11.54
C ALA A 157 27.95 -4.32 12.81
N ILE A 158 26.88 -3.70 13.34
CA ILE A 158 26.27 -4.10 14.61
C ILE A 158 25.19 -5.19 14.46
N ILE A 159 24.70 -5.44 13.24
CA ILE A 159 23.63 -6.42 12.95
C ILE A 159 23.86 -7.80 13.61
N PRO A 160 25.06 -8.40 13.56
CA PRO A 160 25.28 -9.72 14.18
C PRO A 160 25.00 -9.75 15.69
N LYS A 161 25.19 -8.62 16.37
CA LYS A 161 24.95 -8.49 17.82
C LYS A 161 23.47 -8.23 18.15
N LEU A 162 22.68 -7.77 17.18
CA LEU A 162 21.25 -7.48 17.32
C LEU A 162 20.32 -8.69 17.06
N ILE A 163 20.86 -9.86 16.72
CA ILE A 163 20.09 -11.10 16.46
C ILE A 163 19.05 -11.41 17.56
N PRO A 164 19.33 -11.24 18.87
CA PRO A 164 18.36 -11.48 19.93
C PRO A 164 17.07 -10.66 19.79
N LEU A 165 17.15 -9.46 19.21
CA LEU A 165 16.00 -8.56 19.01
C LEU A 165 15.08 -8.99 17.87
N ARG A 166 15.50 -9.93 17.02
CA ARG A 166 14.75 -10.32 15.81
C ARG A 166 13.34 -10.79 16.13
N ASN A 167 13.19 -11.59 17.19
CA ASN A 167 11.89 -12.11 17.61
C ASN A 167 11.00 -11.05 18.25
N LYS A 168 11.60 -10.05 18.91
CA LYS A 168 10.88 -8.97 19.58
C LYS A 168 10.40 -7.90 18.60
N LEU A 169 11.32 -7.40 17.76
CA LEU A 169 11.01 -6.33 16.82
C LEU A 169 10.24 -6.81 15.58
N LYS A 170 10.36 -8.09 15.19
CA LYS A 170 9.68 -8.72 14.04
C LYS A 170 9.77 -7.85 12.77
N ARG A 171 8.70 -7.10 12.45
CA ARG A 171 8.60 -6.21 11.27
C ARG A 171 9.44 -4.93 11.40
N LYS A 172 9.68 -4.48 12.63
CA LYS A 172 10.49 -3.30 12.95
C LYS A 172 12.00 -3.58 12.97
N TYR A 173 12.41 -4.83 12.77
CA TYR A 173 13.82 -5.20 12.75
C TYR A 173 14.55 -4.53 11.57
N PRO A 174 15.73 -3.93 11.78
CA PRO A 174 16.49 -3.27 10.72
C PRO A 174 16.78 -4.20 9.54
N ASN A 175 16.37 -3.77 8.35
CA ASN A 175 16.53 -4.50 7.09
C ASN A 175 16.92 -3.54 5.94
N THR A 176 17.78 -4.01 5.04
CA THR A 176 18.17 -3.29 3.82
C THR A 176 16.96 -3.00 2.93
N LYS A 177 15.99 -3.93 2.85
CA LYS A 177 14.78 -3.74 2.02
C LYS A 177 13.91 -2.57 2.47
N ARG A 178 13.98 -2.19 3.75
CA ARG A 178 13.22 -1.08 4.32
C ARG A 178 14.02 0.22 4.38
N ASN A 179 15.26 0.25 3.88
CA ASN A 179 16.19 1.37 4.03
C ASN A 179 16.55 1.71 5.49
N SER A 180 16.31 0.80 6.43
CA SER A 180 16.66 0.92 7.86
C SER A 180 18.05 0.38 8.21
N LEU A 181 18.77 -0.14 7.21
CA LEU A 181 20.10 -0.69 7.35
C LEU A 181 20.99 -0.09 6.26
N GLY A 182 22.03 0.65 6.65
CA GLY A 182 22.92 1.34 5.73
C GLY A 182 24.04 2.08 6.45
N THR A 183 24.97 2.62 5.67
CA THR A 183 26.08 3.47 6.15
C THR A 183 25.68 4.94 6.27
N ASP A 184 24.73 5.39 5.44
CA ASP A 184 24.31 6.79 5.37
C ASP A 184 23.26 7.11 6.46
N ILE A 185 23.69 7.27 7.71
CA ILE A 185 22.81 7.56 8.85
C ILE A 185 21.95 8.82 8.65
N PRO A 186 22.48 9.97 8.18
CA PRO A 186 21.69 11.20 8.05
C PRO A 186 20.50 11.04 7.09
N LYS A 187 20.71 10.37 5.96
CA LYS A 187 19.65 10.13 4.97
C LYS A 187 18.56 9.21 5.52
N MET A 188 18.96 8.15 6.23
CA MET A 188 18.01 7.25 6.88
C MET A 188 17.20 7.97 7.96
N LEU A 189 17.86 8.78 8.81
CA LEU A 189 17.20 9.56 9.85
C LEU A 189 16.15 10.53 9.29
N GLN A 190 16.49 11.26 8.22
CA GLN A 190 15.53 12.15 7.55
C GLN A 190 14.28 11.39 7.07
N LEU A 191 14.48 10.21 6.48
CA LEU A 191 13.38 9.38 5.98
C LEU A 191 12.49 8.85 7.12
N PHE A 192 13.07 8.38 8.22
CA PHE A 192 12.27 7.78 9.30
C PHE A 192 11.69 8.79 10.29
N ARG A 193 12.30 9.98 10.44
CA ARG A 193 11.78 11.04 11.30
C ARG A 193 10.45 11.60 10.81
N ASP A 194 10.33 11.74 9.49
CA ASP A 194 9.18 12.38 8.84
C ASP A 194 8.35 11.40 7.99
N GLY A 195 8.85 10.17 7.83
CA GLY A 195 8.22 9.15 7.01
C GLY A 195 6.95 8.59 7.64
N LEU A 196 5.97 8.33 6.78
CA LEU A 196 4.76 7.58 7.12
C LEU A 196 4.99 6.10 6.83
N GLU A 197 4.88 5.26 7.85
CA GLU A 197 4.82 3.80 7.66
C GLU A 197 3.43 3.38 7.17
N TYR A 198 3.42 2.57 6.13
CA TYR A 198 2.22 1.89 5.66
C TYR A 198 2.46 0.39 5.64
N THR A 199 1.43 -0.36 6.02
CA THR A 199 1.50 -1.82 6.08
C THR A 199 0.25 -2.39 5.42
N VAL A 200 0.43 -3.45 4.66
CA VAL A 200 -0.68 -4.24 4.14
C VAL A 200 -1.35 -4.97 5.31
N GLN A 201 -2.61 -4.63 5.57
CA GLN A 201 -3.46 -5.29 6.56
C GLN A 201 -4.09 -6.55 5.97
N ASP A 202 -4.86 -7.25 6.81
CA ASP A 202 -5.70 -8.35 6.38
C ASP A 202 -6.65 -7.88 5.26
N GLU A 203 -6.99 -8.79 4.34
CA GLU A 203 -7.77 -8.51 3.11
C GLU A 203 -7.05 -7.69 2.02
N ASN A 204 -5.71 -7.60 2.07
CA ASN A 204 -4.88 -6.89 1.08
C ASN A 204 -5.20 -5.39 0.99
N VAL A 205 -5.54 -4.77 2.12
CA VAL A 205 -5.87 -3.34 2.18
C VAL A 205 -4.76 -2.57 2.90
N ILE A 206 -4.34 -1.45 2.33
CA ILE A 206 -3.54 -0.44 3.03
C ILE A 206 -4.50 0.64 3.49
N LYS A 207 -4.61 0.82 4.81
CA LYS A 207 -5.37 1.91 5.43
C LYS A 207 -4.40 2.82 6.16
N THR A 208 -4.22 4.05 5.67
CA THR A 208 -3.27 5.00 6.27
C THR A 208 -3.84 6.40 6.35
N ARG A 209 -3.39 7.12 7.38
CA ARG A 209 -3.67 8.55 7.55
C ARG A 209 -2.72 9.35 6.68
N ILE A 210 -3.25 10.32 5.94
CA ILE A 210 -2.46 11.09 4.97
C ILE A 210 -2.51 12.59 5.18
N ALA A 211 -3.55 13.09 5.84
CA ALA A 211 -3.79 14.52 6.01
C ALA A 211 -4.73 14.76 7.20
N ARG A 212 -4.90 16.04 7.53
CA ARG A 212 -6.02 16.54 8.31
C ARG A 212 -6.88 17.41 7.38
N VAL A 213 -8.20 17.39 7.58
CA VAL A 213 -9.15 18.20 6.79
C VAL A 213 -8.97 19.68 7.11
#